data_AF-A0A8H7TGI4-F1
#
_entry.id   AF-A0A8H7TGI4-F1
#
_cell.length_a   1.000
_cell.length_b   1.000
_cell.length_c   1.000
_cell.angle_alpha   90.00
_cell.angle_beta   90.00
_cell.angle_gamma   90.00
#
_symmetry.space_group_name_H-M   'P 1'
#
loop_
_entity.id
_entity.type
_entity.pdbx_description
1 polymer ?
#
loop_
_entity_poly.entity_id
_entity_poly.type
_entity_poly.pdbx_seq_one_letter_code
_entity_poly.pdbx_strand_id
1 'polypeptide(L)'
;MTSTVPPVILPTTLEPIECNLNYVMYWNNVALDLNRITQSIAGPYSGPPLSARALSILHLAIHDSYFAIRSEMAEGFSTFLDPKSRDPLYRLPPTGRASDARNAVAAASIRVLTKIYATPNRAVATASTEIISRFIQEATANFTGIHSISPSFLFGTAVANAILKILYISPDAESVQQGSYRPVPGQFRFDTAPSRPVRNLPVDPDNIHGPTKAVTEFHLPYYGELAKRVAVQMYIKGQRTEHIIADPPNACKRPGELPEWEDSLKDVIRMGGAPDSNATKRLPDQRAAATFWAYDGSNLIGTPPRLYNQILRCIAIQKMPDSPTSERTNADFARLFALVNASMADAGILSWKSKWFYEYWRPETGVRETESKLADPFFLSLGAPDTNSNGGSFKPPFPAYPSGHAAFGGAAFQMMRLYYKQRDCLMFDDNAPDTIAFQMTSDELNGITRDLHQPYDPLKPIQQQQGIVRTCRPRTFGSLWEAMYENAVSRVWLGVHWRFDSFAAQDVLVPSTNSEKELYKTNKDGTTAYIPVDQICYETLGPREDRPGDSFPVGGVPLGIQIAEDIFYSGLKPTPNTEQPTVAGRSAGEDY
;
A
#
# COMPACT_ATOMS: atom_id res chain seq x y z
N MET A 1 -30.93 7.58 -17.64
CA MET A 1 -30.51 8.97 -17.84
C MET A 1 -29.06 8.93 -18.29
N THR A 2 -28.73 9.48 -19.47
CA THR A 2 -27.34 9.61 -19.93
C THR A 2 -26.65 10.65 -19.05
N SER A 3 -25.69 10.22 -18.21
CA SER A 3 -24.89 11.13 -17.39
C SER A 3 -24.17 12.14 -18.29
N THR A 4 -24.22 13.42 -17.90
CA THR A 4 -23.58 14.54 -18.61
C THR A 4 -22.11 14.71 -18.23
N VAL A 5 -21.61 13.99 -17.23
CA VAL A 5 -20.22 14.10 -16.77
C VAL A 5 -19.34 13.23 -17.67
N PRO A 6 -18.32 13.74 -18.37
CA PRO A 6 -17.43 12.94 -19.23
C PRO A 6 -16.57 11.92 -18.43
N PRO A 7 -16.14 10.79 -19.03
CA PRO A 7 -15.33 9.78 -18.35
C PRO A 7 -13.86 10.21 -18.20
N VAL A 8 -13.17 9.65 -17.21
CA VAL A 8 -11.70 9.77 -17.11
C VAL A 8 -11.07 8.89 -18.19
N ILE A 9 -10.23 9.48 -19.04
CA ILE A 9 -9.55 8.75 -20.10
C ILE A 9 -8.29 8.08 -19.53
N LEU A 10 -8.39 6.78 -19.29
CA LEU A 10 -7.28 5.99 -18.76
C LEU A 10 -6.27 5.62 -19.87
N PRO A 11 -4.95 5.75 -19.63
CA PRO A 11 -3.97 5.20 -20.53
C PRO A 11 -4.00 3.66 -20.46
N THR A 12 -3.67 3.03 -21.59
CA THR A 12 -3.46 1.58 -21.66
C THR A 12 -2.35 1.16 -20.71
N THR A 13 -2.58 0.10 -19.95
CA THR A 13 -1.53 -0.55 -19.16
C THR A 13 -0.64 -1.38 -20.09
N LEU A 14 0.61 -1.59 -19.70
CA LEU A 14 1.56 -2.46 -20.42
C LEU A 14 1.37 -3.95 -20.08
N GLU A 15 0.20 -4.33 -19.56
CA GLU A 15 -0.10 -5.69 -19.15
C GLU A 15 -0.67 -6.50 -20.33
N PRO A 16 -0.27 -7.78 -20.52
CA PRO A 16 -0.82 -8.64 -21.56
C PRO A 16 -2.35 -8.79 -21.46
N ILE A 17 -3.05 -8.78 -22.59
CA ILE A 17 -4.52 -8.82 -22.63
C ILE A 17 -5.09 -10.13 -22.04
N GLU A 18 -4.30 -11.20 -22.09
CA GLU A 18 -4.61 -12.52 -21.56
C GLU A 18 -4.87 -12.48 -20.05
N CYS A 19 -4.30 -11.51 -19.33
CA CYS A 19 -4.50 -11.37 -17.89
C CYS A 19 -5.99 -11.23 -17.52
N ASN A 20 -6.78 -10.56 -18.36
CA ASN A 20 -8.19 -10.30 -18.09
C ASN A 20 -9.15 -11.37 -18.65
N LEU A 21 -8.63 -12.47 -19.23
CA LEU A 21 -9.44 -13.64 -19.58
C LEU A 21 -9.89 -14.41 -18.32
N ASN A 22 -9.10 -14.37 -17.26
CA ASN A 22 -9.45 -14.92 -15.96
C ASN A 22 -10.40 -13.96 -15.21
N TYR A 23 -11.51 -14.45 -14.65
CA TYR A 23 -12.49 -13.57 -14.02
C TYR A 23 -12.06 -13.02 -12.65
N VAL A 24 -11.17 -13.68 -11.91
CA VAL A 24 -10.60 -13.13 -10.66
C VAL A 24 -9.69 -11.96 -11.00
N MET A 25 -8.84 -12.13 -12.01
CA MET A 25 -7.98 -11.07 -12.54
C MET A 25 -8.80 -9.93 -13.14
N TYR A 26 -9.90 -10.22 -13.83
CA TYR A 26 -10.78 -9.19 -14.37
C TYR A 26 -11.25 -8.23 -13.27
N TRP A 27 -11.82 -8.76 -12.18
CA TRP A 27 -12.33 -7.93 -11.08
C TRP A 27 -11.21 -7.26 -10.29
N ASN A 28 -10.03 -7.89 -10.19
CA ASN A 28 -8.84 -7.21 -9.69
C ASN A 28 -8.50 -5.98 -10.55
N ASN A 29 -8.46 -6.11 -11.89
CA ASN A 29 -8.15 -5.00 -12.79
C ASN A 29 -9.14 -3.85 -12.65
N VAL A 30 -10.44 -4.14 -12.56
CA VAL A 30 -11.48 -3.12 -12.30
C VAL A 30 -11.18 -2.35 -11.01
N ALA A 31 -10.73 -3.03 -9.95
CA ALA A 31 -10.35 -2.38 -8.70
C ALA A 31 -9.06 -1.54 -8.82
N LEU A 32 -8.09 -1.99 -9.61
CA LEU A 32 -6.88 -1.20 -9.91
C LEU A 32 -7.19 0.05 -10.73
N ASP A 33 -8.16 -0.03 -11.64
CA ASP A 33 -8.64 1.13 -12.38
C ASP A 33 -9.38 2.11 -11.48
N LEU A 34 -10.25 1.62 -10.60
CA LEU A 34 -10.89 2.44 -9.56
C LEU A 34 -9.87 3.12 -8.64
N ASN A 35 -8.78 2.42 -8.27
CA ASN A 35 -7.68 2.99 -7.49
C ASN A 35 -7.02 4.19 -8.17
N ARG A 36 -6.74 4.12 -9.48
CA ARG A 36 -6.16 5.27 -10.20
C ARG A 36 -7.18 6.35 -10.55
N ILE A 37 -8.44 5.98 -10.83
CA ILE A 37 -9.53 6.94 -11.08
C ILE A 37 -9.77 7.77 -9.82
N THR A 38 -9.93 7.14 -8.66
CA THR A 38 -10.27 7.84 -7.42
C THR A 38 -9.22 8.89 -7.05
N GLN A 39 -7.93 8.62 -7.32
CA GLN A 39 -6.86 9.58 -7.12
C GLN A 39 -6.86 10.74 -8.12
N SER A 40 -7.27 10.49 -9.38
CA SER A 40 -7.38 11.54 -10.40
C SER A 40 -8.52 12.52 -10.17
N ILE A 41 -9.57 12.13 -9.44
CA ILE A 41 -10.81 12.91 -9.31
C ILE A 41 -11.23 13.17 -7.86
N ALA A 42 -10.32 12.97 -6.91
CA ALA A 42 -10.57 13.12 -5.47
C ALA A 42 -11.79 12.31 -4.99
N GLY A 43 -11.88 11.04 -5.40
CA GLY A 43 -12.92 10.11 -4.97
C GLY A 43 -12.66 9.50 -3.58
N PRO A 44 -13.51 8.54 -3.15
CA PRO A 44 -13.37 7.88 -1.86
C PRO A 44 -12.17 6.91 -1.82
N TYR A 45 -11.78 6.51 -0.61
CA TYR A 45 -10.71 5.52 -0.39
C TYR A 45 -9.36 5.92 -1.03
N SER A 46 -9.09 7.22 -1.07
CA SER A 46 -7.82 7.79 -1.48
C SER A 46 -6.71 7.48 -0.47
N GLY A 47 -5.48 7.42 -0.98
CA GLY A 47 -4.28 7.20 -0.18
C GLY A 47 -4.00 5.73 0.16
N PRO A 48 -2.77 5.42 0.63
CA PRO A 48 -2.28 4.04 0.65
C PRO A 48 -3.07 3.06 1.55
N PRO A 49 -3.47 3.39 2.80
CA PRO A 49 -4.08 2.41 3.69
C PRO A 49 -5.50 2.03 3.28
N LEU A 50 -6.31 3.02 2.89
CA LEU A 50 -7.68 2.76 2.46
C LEU A 50 -7.71 2.03 1.12
N SER A 51 -6.80 2.37 0.20
CA SER A 51 -6.75 1.67 -1.08
C SER A 51 -6.33 0.20 -0.94
N ALA A 52 -5.39 -0.12 -0.03
CA ALA A 52 -5.07 -1.50 0.35
C ALA A 52 -6.28 -2.21 0.98
N ARG A 53 -7.02 -1.52 1.86
CA ARG A 53 -8.24 -2.03 2.49
C ARG A 53 -9.32 -2.37 1.46
N ALA A 54 -9.53 -1.52 0.45
CA ALA A 54 -10.52 -1.79 -0.60
C ALA A 54 -10.20 -3.07 -1.39
N LEU A 55 -8.92 -3.27 -1.73
CA LEU A 55 -8.46 -4.48 -2.41
C LEU A 55 -8.63 -5.72 -1.53
N SER A 56 -8.36 -5.62 -0.23
CA SER A 56 -8.61 -6.72 0.72
C SER A 56 -10.08 -7.10 0.79
N ILE A 57 -10.99 -6.13 0.98
CA ILE A 57 -12.45 -6.38 1.05
C ILE A 57 -12.93 -7.09 -0.21
N LEU A 58 -12.48 -6.63 -1.39
CA LEU A 58 -12.80 -7.26 -2.66
C LEU A 58 -12.34 -8.70 -2.70
N HIS A 59 -11.05 -8.95 -2.44
CA HIS A 59 -10.48 -10.29 -2.62
C HIS A 59 -10.92 -11.29 -1.54
N LEU A 60 -11.27 -10.84 -0.34
CA LEU A 60 -11.94 -11.69 0.65
C LEU A 60 -13.36 -12.07 0.22
N ALA A 61 -14.11 -11.13 -0.38
CA ALA A 61 -15.45 -11.43 -0.90
C ALA A 61 -15.39 -12.38 -2.12
N ILE A 62 -14.41 -12.21 -3.00
CA ILE A 62 -14.13 -13.14 -4.11
C ILE A 62 -13.75 -14.52 -3.58
N HIS A 63 -12.80 -14.59 -2.64
CA HIS A 63 -12.33 -15.82 -2.01
C HIS A 63 -13.48 -16.64 -1.43
N ASP A 64 -14.28 -16.03 -0.56
CA ASP A 64 -15.36 -16.73 0.11
C ASP A 64 -16.51 -17.10 -0.84
N SER A 65 -16.78 -16.28 -1.86
CA SER A 65 -17.78 -16.62 -2.87
C SER A 65 -17.33 -17.81 -3.73
N TYR A 66 -16.05 -17.87 -4.07
CA TYR A 66 -15.49 -18.95 -4.88
C TYR A 66 -15.38 -20.25 -4.08
N PHE A 67 -14.66 -20.25 -2.94
CA PHE A 67 -14.37 -21.46 -2.19
C PHE A 67 -15.58 -22.03 -1.44
N ALA A 68 -16.63 -21.25 -1.21
CA ALA A 68 -17.89 -21.81 -0.72
C ALA A 68 -18.60 -22.67 -1.78
N ILE A 69 -18.49 -22.31 -3.06
CA ILE A 69 -19.07 -23.08 -4.18
C ILE A 69 -18.14 -24.20 -4.63
N ARG A 70 -16.82 -23.95 -4.63
CA ARG A 70 -15.76 -24.88 -5.05
C ARG A 70 -14.94 -25.34 -3.84
N SER A 71 -15.62 -25.90 -2.85
CA SER A 71 -14.98 -26.35 -1.60
C SER A 71 -13.94 -27.44 -1.83
N GLU A 72 -14.08 -28.23 -2.89
CA GLU A 72 -13.13 -29.24 -3.34
C GLU A 72 -11.79 -28.65 -3.79
N MET A 73 -11.73 -27.35 -4.10
CA MET A 73 -10.50 -26.64 -4.47
C MET A 73 -9.80 -25.99 -3.28
N ALA A 74 -10.37 -26.08 -2.07
CA ALA A 74 -9.81 -25.49 -0.84
C ALA A 74 -8.90 -26.50 -0.09
N GLU A 75 -7.91 -27.08 -0.75
CA GLU A 75 -6.99 -28.02 -0.10
C GLU A 75 -6.13 -27.33 0.96
N GLY A 76 -6.29 -27.74 2.22
CA GLY A 76 -5.45 -27.27 3.34
C GLY A 76 -5.83 -25.92 3.95
N PHE A 77 -6.97 -25.34 3.56
CA PHE A 77 -7.48 -24.08 4.16
C PHE A 77 -9.02 -24.04 4.15
N SER A 78 -9.59 -22.98 4.74
CA SER A 78 -11.03 -22.71 4.76
C SER A 78 -11.36 -21.33 4.17
N THR A 79 -12.66 -21.06 3.98
CA THR A 79 -13.16 -19.69 3.78
C THR A 79 -12.75 -18.79 4.95
N PHE A 80 -12.65 -17.49 4.69
CA PHE A 80 -12.32 -16.47 5.69
C PHE A 80 -13.45 -16.37 6.73
N LEU A 81 -14.70 -16.20 6.29
CA LEU A 81 -15.85 -16.34 7.18
C LEU A 81 -16.11 -17.83 7.45
N ASP A 82 -16.40 -18.15 8.71
CA ASP A 82 -16.67 -19.52 9.12
C ASP A 82 -18.18 -19.83 8.93
N PRO A 83 -18.57 -20.79 8.08
CA PRO A 83 -19.96 -21.20 7.92
C PRO A 83 -20.57 -21.76 9.21
N LYS A 84 -19.75 -22.20 10.17
CA LYS A 84 -20.16 -22.73 11.47
C LYS A 84 -20.05 -21.70 12.60
N SER A 85 -19.68 -20.45 12.30
CA SER A 85 -19.52 -19.42 13.33
C SER A 85 -20.82 -19.24 14.13
N ARG A 86 -20.70 -19.19 15.45
CA ARG A 86 -21.81 -18.86 16.34
C ARG A 86 -22.14 -17.37 16.32
N ASP A 87 -21.14 -16.53 16.03
CA ASP A 87 -21.32 -15.09 15.86
C ASP A 87 -21.90 -14.81 14.45
N PRO A 88 -23.13 -14.28 14.35
CA PRO A 88 -23.74 -13.95 13.06
C PRO A 88 -22.94 -12.94 12.24
N LEU A 89 -22.10 -12.11 12.87
CA LEU A 89 -21.26 -11.15 12.17
C LEU A 89 -20.17 -11.85 11.34
N TYR A 90 -19.64 -12.98 11.82
CA TYR A 90 -18.56 -13.74 11.19
C TYR A 90 -19.03 -15.03 10.51
N ARG A 91 -20.35 -15.22 10.36
CA ARG A 91 -20.93 -16.40 9.72
C ARG A 91 -20.96 -16.23 8.21
N LEU A 92 -20.36 -17.18 7.50
CA LEU A 92 -20.49 -17.23 6.04
C LEU A 92 -21.96 -17.50 5.66
N PRO A 93 -22.56 -16.72 4.73
CA PRO A 93 -23.90 -17.02 4.22
C PRO A 93 -24.00 -18.44 3.67
N PRO A 94 -25.16 -19.12 3.80
CA PRO A 94 -25.33 -20.45 3.25
C PRO A 94 -25.35 -20.41 1.71
N THR A 95 -24.66 -21.35 1.07
CA THR A 95 -24.60 -21.47 -0.40
C THR A 95 -25.95 -21.81 -1.03
N GLY A 96 -26.79 -22.57 -0.32
CA GLY A 96 -28.11 -22.96 -0.79
C GLY A 96 -28.04 -23.73 -2.12
N ARG A 97 -28.60 -23.13 -3.19
CA ARG A 97 -28.58 -23.70 -4.56
C ARG A 97 -27.51 -23.08 -5.47
N ALA A 98 -26.60 -22.27 -4.93
CA ALA A 98 -25.51 -21.68 -5.71
C ALA A 98 -24.52 -22.75 -6.20
N SER A 99 -24.16 -22.71 -7.48
CA SER A 99 -23.26 -23.72 -8.12
C SER A 99 -22.32 -23.14 -9.19
N ASP A 100 -22.60 -21.93 -9.67
CA ASP A 100 -21.77 -21.15 -10.60
C ASP A 100 -20.87 -20.17 -9.82
N ALA A 101 -19.58 -20.48 -9.72
CA ALA A 101 -18.61 -19.66 -9.02
C ALA A 101 -18.31 -18.33 -9.74
N ARG A 102 -18.34 -18.32 -11.08
CA ARG A 102 -18.06 -17.12 -11.88
C ARG A 102 -19.13 -16.04 -11.64
N ASN A 103 -20.40 -16.44 -11.61
CA ASN A 103 -21.51 -15.52 -11.29
C ASN A 103 -21.48 -15.04 -9.83
N ALA A 104 -21.12 -15.90 -8.87
CA ALA A 104 -20.98 -15.50 -7.47
C ALA A 104 -19.84 -14.49 -7.28
N VAL A 105 -18.67 -14.74 -7.87
CA VAL A 105 -17.52 -13.83 -7.84
C VAL A 105 -17.84 -12.49 -8.51
N ALA A 106 -18.52 -12.49 -9.64
CA ALA A 106 -18.98 -11.26 -10.29
C ALA A 106 -19.91 -10.46 -9.38
N ALA A 107 -20.92 -11.11 -8.79
CA ALA A 107 -21.87 -10.45 -7.90
C ALA A 107 -21.19 -9.85 -6.65
N ALA A 108 -20.28 -10.61 -6.04
CA ALA A 108 -19.51 -10.16 -4.88
C ALA A 108 -18.66 -8.94 -5.23
N SER A 109 -17.97 -8.98 -6.38
CA SER A 109 -17.10 -7.90 -6.84
C SER A 109 -17.89 -6.62 -7.14
N ILE A 110 -18.98 -6.73 -7.92
CA ILE A 110 -19.87 -5.60 -8.21
C ILE A 110 -20.37 -4.98 -6.91
N ARG A 111 -20.85 -5.82 -5.97
CA ARG A 111 -21.40 -5.33 -4.71
C ARG A 111 -20.37 -4.58 -3.87
N VAL A 112 -19.17 -5.14 -3.70
CA VAL A 112 -18.07 -4.50 -2.97
C VAL A 112 -17.68 -3.19 -3.62
N LEU A 113 -17.38 -3.19 -4.92
CA LEU A 113 -16.89 -2.02 -5.63
C LEU A 113 -17.94 -0.90 -5.64
N THR A 114 -19.21 -1.23 -5.88
CA THR A 114 -20.31 -0.25 -5.79
C THR A 114 -20.44 0.32 -4.37
N LYS A 115 -20.39 -0.52 -3.32
CA LYS A 115 -20.50 -0.03 -1.93
C LYS A 115 -19.36 0.91 -1.56
N ILE A 116 -18.12 0.55 -1.90
CA ILE A 116 -16.93 1.34 -1.55
C ILE A 116 -16.88 2.65 -2.32
N TYR A 117 -17.06 2.60 -3.64
CA TYR A 117 -16.71 3.74 -4.49
C TYR A 117 -17.90 4.54 -5.04
N ALA A 118 -19.08 3.93 -5.15
CA ALA A 118 -20.25 4.52 -5.81
C ALA A 118 -21.38 4.87 -4.82
N THR A 119 -21.21 4.66 -3.52
CA THR A 119 -22.17 5.16 -2.52
C THR A 119 -22.00 6.67 -2.37
N PRO A 120 -23.04 7.49 -2.60
CA PRO A 120 -22.96 8.93 -2.37
C PRO A 120 -22.55 9.23 -0.93
N ASN A 121 -21.62 10.17 -0.75
CA ASN A 121 -21.15 10.60 0.55
C ASN A 121 -20.84 12.10 0.49
N ARG A 122 -21.22 12.85 1.53
CA ARG A 122 -21.00 14.31 1.63
C ARG A 122 -19.53 14.75 1.52
N ALA A 123 -18.58 13.85 1.80
CA ALA A 123 -17.15 14.13 1.71
C ALA A 123 -16.60 13.99 0.28
N VAL A 124 -17.42 13.52 -0.67
CA VAL A 124 -17.04 13.24 -2.06
C VAL A 124 -17.95 14.04 -2.99
N ALA A 125 -17.38 14.64 -4.04
CA ALA A 125 -18.17 15.32 -5.06
C ALA A 125 -19.14 14.35 -5.76
N THR A 126 -20.37 14.80 -5.97
CA THR A 126 -21.42 14.09 -6.71
C THR A 126 -20.93 13.69 -8.10
N ALA A 127 -20.23 14.60 -8.80
CA ALA A 127 -19.65 14.32 -10.11
C ALA A 127 -18.63 13.17 -10.08
N SER A 128 -17.80 13.09 -9.04
CA SER A 128 -16.83 11.99 -8.87
C SER A 128 -17.54 10.66 -8.64
N THR A 129 -18.59 10.64 -7.81
CA THR A 129 -19.42 9.45 -7.61
C THR A 129 -20.12 9.00 -8.91
N GLU A 130 -20.60 9.92 -9.74
CA GLU A 130 -21.19 9.60 -11.04
C GLU A 130 -20.19 8.97 -12.02
N ILE A 131 -18.99 9.55 -12.13
CA ILE A 131 -17.91 9.01 -12.98
C ILE A 131 -17.59 7.58 -12.60
N ILE A 132 -17.41 7.33 -11.30
CA ILE A 132 -17.10 5.99 -10.77
C ILE A 132 -18.27 5.02 -10.99
N SER A 133 -19.50 5.47 -10.72
CA SER A 133 -20.70 4.65 -10.91
C SER A 133 -20.82 4.17 -12.35
N ARG A 134 -20.61 5.07 -13.32
CA ARG A 134 -20.60 4.70 -14.74
C ARG A 134 -19.46 3.74 -15.06
N PHE A 135 -18.25 3.97 -14.57
CA PHE A 135 -17.12 3.05 -14.81
C PHE A 135 -17.44 1.63 -14.34
N ILE A 136 -18.03 1.49 -13.14
CA ILE A 136 -18.45 0.18 -12.61
C ILE A 136 -19.55 -0.44 -13.48
N GLN A 137 -20.52 0.35 -13.96
CA GLN A 137 -21.58 -0.13 -14.86
C GLN A 137 -21.01 -0.61 -16.19
N GLU A 138 -20.07 0.11 -16.78
CA GLU A 138 -19.38 -0.27 -18.02
C GLU A 138 -18.55 -1.55 -17.84
N ALA A 139 -17.78 -1.65 -16.75
CA ALA A 139 -17.07 -2.88 -16.41
C ALA A 139 -18.06 -4.06 -16.22
N THR A 140 -19.16 -3.84 -15.51
CA THR A 140 -20.20 -4.87 -15.33
C THR A 140 -20.80 -5.32 -16.67
N ALA A 141 -21.08 -4.39 -17.58
CA ALA A 141 -21.62 -4.69 -18.90
C ALA A 141 -20.61 -5.44 -19.79
N ASN A 142 -19.32 -5.11 -19.67
CA ASN A 142 -18.24 -5.77 -20.41
C ASN A 142 -17.96 -7.19 -19.90
N PHE A 143 -18.33 -7.51 -18.65
CA PHE A 143 -18.25 -8.85 -18.11
C PHE A 143 -19.44 -9.71 -18.56
N THR A 144 -19.28 -10.43 -19.67
CA THR A 144 -20.35 -11.23 -20.28
C THR A 144 -20.80 -12.41 -19.40
N GLY A 145 -22.07 -12.83 -19.53
CA GLY A 145 -22.60 -14.03 -18.85
C GLY A 145 -23.06 -13.82 -17.40
N ILE A 146 -23.40 -12.59 -17.02
CA ILE A 146 -24.02 -12.29 -15.72
C ILE A 146 -25.49 -12.69 -15.72
N HIS A 147 -25.89 -13.47 -14.71
CA HIS A 147 -27.27 -13.86 -14.44
C HIS A 147 -27.69 -13.33 -13.06
N SER A 148 -28.15 -12.07 -13.01
CA SER A 148 -28.39 -11.31 -11.76
C SER A 148 -29.44 -11.92 -10.82
N ILE A 149 -30.36 -12.72 -11.35
CA ILE A 149 -31.39 -13.43 -10.56
C ILE A 149 -30.99 -14.87 -10.21
N SER A 150 -29.79 -15.33 -10.59
CA SER A 150 -29.34 -16.69 -10.30
C SER A 150 -29.06 -16.86 -8.80
N PRO A 151 -29.27 -18.08 -8.23
CA PRO A 151 -28.89 -18.37 -6.84
C PRO A 151 -27.43 -18.02 -6.53
N SER A 152 -26.51 -18.28 -7.47
CA SER A 152 -25.10 -17.91 -7.34
C SER A 152 -24.84 -16.41 -7.23
N PHE A 153 -25.52 -15.61 -8.04
CA PHE A 153 -25.35 -14.15 -7.99
C PHE A 153 -25.88 -13.58 -6.67
N LEU A 154 -27.05 -14.06 -6.21
CA LEU A 154 -27.60 -13.67 -4.91
C LEU A 154 -26.70 -14.11 -3.76
N PHE A 155 -26.12 -15.32 -3.84
CA PHE A 155 -25.16 -15.82 -2.87
C PHE A 155 -23.90 -14.95 -2.80
N GLY A 156 -23.26 -14.66 -3.94
CA GLY A 156 -22.08 -13.79 -3.97
C GLY A 156 -22.35 -12.38 -3.43
N THR A 157 -23.54 -11.83 -3.72
CA THR A 157 -24.00 -10.55 -3.12
C THR A 157 -24.11 -10.65 -1.59
N ALA A 158 -24.65 -11.76 -1.07
CA ALA A 158 -24.75 -12.00 0.37
C ALA A 158 -23.38 -12.11 1.04
N VAL A 159 -22.43 -12.83 0.44
CA VAL A 159 -21.04 -12.94 0.91
C VAL A 159 -20.39 -11.56 0.97
N ALA A 160 -20.48 -10.77 -0.11
CA ALA A 160 -19.96 -9.41 -0.14
C ALA A 160 -20.55 -8.53 0.97
N ASN A 161 -21.87 -8.61 1.20
CA ASN A 161 -22.51 -7.87 2.29
C ASN A 161 -21.98 -8.29 3.67
N ALA A 162 -21.71 -9.57 3.90
CA ALA A 162 -21.15 -10.06 5.16
C ALA A 162 -19.73 -9.51 5.39
N ILE A 163 -18.86 -9.57 4.38
CA ILE A 163 -17.50 -9.00 4.45
C ILE A 163 -17.54 -7.48 4.65
N LEU A 164 -18.37 -6.77 3.87
CA LEU A 164 -18.55 -5.32 3.98
C LEU A 164 -19.03 -4.92 5.38
N LYS A 165 -19.93 -5.70 5.99
CA LYS A 165 -20.41 -5.43 7.35
C LYS A 165 -19.27 -5.43 8.36
N ILE A 166 -18.23 -6.24 8.18
CA ILE A 166 -17.11 -6.28 9.13
C ILE A 166 -16.08 -5.19 8.81
N LEU A 167 -15.79 -4.97 7.52
CA LEU A 167 -14.56 -4.28 7.10
C LEU A 167 -14.77 -2.92 6.42
N TYR A 168 -15.97 -2.60 5.93
CA TYR A 168 -16.23 -1.30 5.30
C TYR A 168 -16.06 -0.15 6.29
N ILE A 169 -15.50 0.96 5.82
CA ILE A 169 -15.34 2.19 6.59
C ILE A 169 -15.88 3.33 5.72
N SER A 170 -16.85 4.07 6.23
CA SER A 170 -17.41 5.22 5.49
C SER A 170 -16.34 6.31 5.28
N PRO A 171 -16.31 7.01 4.13
CA PRO A 171 -15.40 8.13 3.91
C PRO A 171 -15.46 9.23 4.98
N ASP A 172 -16.59 9.39 5.65
CA ASP A 172 -16.79 10.37 6.73
C ASP A 172 -16.65 9.79 8.15
N ALA A 173 -16.18 8.55 8.28
CA ALA A 173 -15.88 7.94 9.58
C ALA A 173 -14.70 8.64 10.27
N GLU A 174 -14.72 8.66 11.61
CA GLU A 174 -13.66 9.28 12.43
C GLU A 174 -12.26 8.71 12.10
N SER A 175 -12.17 7.41 11.85
CA SER A 175 -10.91 6.76 11.44
C SER A 175 -10.34 7.27 10.11
N VAL A 176 -11.17 7.89 9.26
CA VAL A 176 -10.77 8.44 7.96
C VAL A 176 -10.51 9.94 8.03
N GLN A 177 -11.23 10.64 8.89
CA GLN A 177 -11.12 12.08 9.01
C GLN A 177 -9.85 12.49 9.77
N GLN A 178 -9.27 13.62 9.38
CA GLN A 178 -8.17 14.24 10.14
C GLN A 178 -8.63 14.76 11.50
N GLY A 179 -9.91 15.14 11.62
CA GLY A 179 -10.52 15.59 12.87
C GLY A 179 -9.77 16.74 13.55
N SER A 180 -9.57 16.62 14.86
CA SER A 180 -8.91 17.62 15.71
C SER A 180 -7.39 17.51 15.71
N TYR A 181 -6.79 16.54 15.01
CA TYR A 181 -5.35 16.32 15.02
C TYR A 181 -4.60 17.59 14.57
N ARG A 182 -3.64 18.02 15.40
CA ARG A 182 -2.69 19.09 15.07
C ARG A 182 -1.29 18.65 15.53
N PRO A 183 -0.26 18.84 14.70
CA PRO A 183 1.10 18.46 15.07
C PRO A 183 1.58 19.31 16.24
N VAL A 184 2.49 18.74 17.03
CA VAL A 184 3.22 19.45 18.08
C VAL A 184 4.65 19.66 17.58
N PRO A 185 5.03 20.89 17.17
CA PRO A 185 6.37 21.16 16.65
C PRO A 185 7.46 20.85 17.68
N GLY A 186 8.63 20.44 17.20
CA GLY A 186 9.80 20.17 18.02
C GLY A 186 10.80 19.25 17.32
N GLN A 187 11.99 19.11 17.90
CA GLN A 187 13.02 18.23 17.35
C GLN A 187 12.48 16.79 17.24
N PHE A 188 12.71 16.16 16.09
CA PHE A 188 12.18 14.83 15.73
C PHE A 188 10.66 14.74 15.51
N ARG A 189 9.89 15.82 15.69
CA ARG A 189 8.43 15.79 15.57
C ARG A 189 7.95 16.15 14.17
N PHE A 190 7.01 15.38 13.68
CA PHE A 190 6.31 15.61 12.42
C PHE A 190 5.55 16.93 12.49
N ASP A 191 5.69 17.70 11.42
CA ASP A 191 4.93 18.91 11.15
C ASP A 191 4.70 19.01 9.63
N THR A 192 4.00 20.06 9.22
CA THR A 192 3.75 20.39 7.82
C THR A 192 5.04 20.45 7.00
N ALA A 193 4.99 19.90 5.78
CA ALA A 193 6.15 19.92 4.91
C ALA A 193 6.44 21.37 4.46
N PRO A 194 7.68 21.88 4.63
CA PRO A 194 8.03 23.26 4.25
C PRO A 194 7.77 23.58 2.76
N SER A 195 7.84 22.56 1.90
CA SER A 195 7.63 22.68 0.45
C SER A 195 6.16 22.78 0.02
N ARG A 196 5.21 22.30 0.84
CA ARG A 196 3.75 22.36 0.58
C ARG A 196 2.97 22.48 1.91
N PRO A 197 3.09 23.60 2.65
CA PRO A 197 2.54 23.71 4.00
C PRO A 197 1.01 23.82 4.04
N VAL A 198 0.40 24.33 2.97
CA VAL A 198 -1.05 24.55 2.85
C VAL A 198 -1.50 24.20 1.43
N ARG A 199 -2.69 23.61 1.30
CA ARG A 199 -3.39 23.39 0.05
C ARG A 199 -4.69 24.19 0.02
N ASN A 200 -5.05 24.71 -1.15
CA ASN A 200 -6.36 25.31 -1.35
C ASN A 200 -7.31 24.23 -1.87
N LEU A 201 -8.31 23.88 -1.05
CA LEU A 201 -9.35 22.92 -1.42
C LEU A 201 -10.68 23.64 -1.63
N PRO A 202 -11.55 23.19 -2.55
CA PRO A 202 -12.91 23.73 -2.66
C PRO A 202 -13.64 23.69 -1.30
N VAL A 203 -14.38 24.75 -0.99
CA VAL A 203 -15.27 24.76 0.20
C VAL A 203 -16.38 23.74 0.03
N ASP A 204 -16.96 23.72 -1.16
CA ASP A 204 -17.95 22.76 -1.62
C ASP A 204 -17.31 21.85 -2.68
N PRO A 205 -17.22 20.53 -2.46
CA PRO A 205 -16.63 19.62 -3.43
C PRO A 205 -17.38 19.58 -4.77
N ASP A 206 -18.67 19.96 -4.80
CA ASP A 206 -19.46 20.05 -6.04
C ASP A 206 -19.25 21.38 -6.79
N ASN A 207 -18.57 22.36 -6.18
CA ASN A 207 -18.26 23.64 -6.80
C ASN A 207 -16.74 23.89 -6.87
N ILE A 208 -16.05 23.12 -7.71
CA ILE A 208 -14.58 23.17 -7.87
C ILE A 208 -14.04 24.51 -8.36
N HIS A 209 -14.88 25.34 -9.00
CA HIS A 209 -14.55 26.70 -9.44
C HIS A 209 -15.02 27.78 -8.47
N GLY A 210 -15.62 27.38 -7.35
CA GLY A 210 -16.11 28.26 -6.30
C GLY A 210 -15.02 28.68 -5.31
N PRO A 211 -15.43 29.23 -4.15
CA PRO A 211 -14.50 29.59 -3.08
C PRO A 211 -13.67 28.39 -2.62
N THR A 212 -12.40 28.65 -2.31
CA THR A 212 -11.49 27.65 -1.72
C THR A 212 -11.18 27.99 -0.27
N LYS A 213 -10.78 26.99 0.50
CA LYS A 213 -10.28 27.09 1.86
C LYS A 213 -8.84 26.57 1.94
N ALA A 214 -8.02 27.28 2.70
CA ALA A 214 -6.69 26.84 3.07
C ALA A 214 -6.78 25.67 4.05
N VAL A 215 -6.18 24.53 3.70
CA VAL A 215 -6.16 23.31 4.50
C VAL A 215 -4.73 22.80 4.63
N THR A 216 -4.36 22.50 5.87
CA THR A 216 -3.19 21.69 6.18
C THR A 216 -3.63 20.24 6.30
N GLU A 217 -3.07 19.39 5.44
CA GLU A 217 -3.47 17.99 5.30
C GLU A 217 -2.61 17.09 6.20
N PHE A 218 -3.27 16.21 6.95
CA PHE A 218 -2.69 15.13 7.75
C PHE A 218 -3.50 13.86 7.49
N HIS A 219 -2.87 12.92 6.80
CA HIS A 219 -3.58 11.81 6.20
C HIS A 219 -3.81 10.66 7.20
N LEU A 220 -5.08 10.47 7.58
CA LEU A 220 -5.55 9.33 8.37
C LEU A 220 -4.91 9.21 9.78
N PRO A 221 -4.88 10.28 10.61
CA PRO A 221 -4.21 10.26 11.92
C PRO A 221 -4.75 9.21 12.89
N TYR A 222 -6.05 8.89 12.80
CA TYR A 222 -6.71 7.96 13.70
C TYR A 222 -6.95 6.56 13.09
N TYR A 223 -6.59 6.35 11.82
CA TYR A 223 -6.93 5.11 11.11
C TYR A 223 -6.33 3.86 11.75
N GLY A 224 -5.02 3.87 12.00
CA GLY A 224 -4.33 2.70 12.55
C GLY A 224 -4.79 2.34 13.97
N GLU A 225 -5.28 3.33 14.71
CA GLU A 225 -5.80 3.12 16.06
C GLU A 225 -7.24 2.59 16.05
N LEU A 226 -8.11 3.18 15.22
CA LEU A 226 -9.56 2.91 15.25
C LEU A 226 -10.03 1.84 14.26
N ALA A 227 -9.33 1.62 13.15
CA ALA A 227 -9.78 0.69 12.12
C ALA A 227 -9.69 -0.77 12.58
N LYS A 228 -10.75 -1.54 12.32
CA LYS A 228 -10.72 -2.99 12.50
C LYS A 228 -9.60 -3.60 11.65
N ARG A 229 -8.79 -4.44 12.29
CA ARG A 229 -7.80 -5.31 11.63
C ARG A 229 -8.54 -6.37 10.82
N VAL A 230 -7.90 -6.82 9.76
CA VAL A 230 -8.47 -7.73 8.77
C VAL A 230 -8.23 -9.17 9.19
N ALA A 231 -6.98 -9.61 9.25
CA ALA A 231 -6.63 -11.03 9.36
C ALA A 231 -5.47 -11.37 10.31
N VAL A 232 -4.70 -10.40 10.81
CA VAL A 232 -3.68 -10.67 11.86
C VAL A 232 -4.32 -11.37 13.06
N GLN A 233 -3.68 -12.42 13.55
CA GLN A 233 -4.12 -13.18 14.73
C GLN A 233 -3.30 -12.85 15.98
N MET A 234 -2.27 -12.02 15.85
CA MET A 234 -1.31 -11.68 16.91
C MET A 234 -0.39 -12.85 17.28
N TYR A 235 -0.20 -13.82 16.37
CA TYR A 235 0.67 -14.98 16.57
C TYR A 235 1.42 -15.36 15.29
N ILE A 236 2.72 -15.61 15.42
CA ILE A 236 3.56 -16.20 14.36
C ILE A 236 4.11 -17.52 14.87
N LYS A 237 3.75 -18.63 14.23
CA LYS A 237 4.20 -19.99 14.61
C LYS A 237 4.05 -20.30 16.12
N GLY A 238 2.96 -19.82 16.73
CA GLY A 238 2.65 -20.02 18.16
C GLY A 238 3.28 -18.99 19.12
N GLN A 239 4.10 -18.07 18.64
CA GLN A 239 4.66 -16.97 19.44
C GLN A 239 3.79 -15.71 19.28
N ARG A 240 3.41 -15.09 20.40
CA ARG A 240 2.60 -13.87 20.38
C ARG A 240 3.40 -12.70 19.80
N THR A 241 2.74 -11.89 18.96
CA THR A 241 3.27 -10.63 18.42
C THR A 241 2.18 -9.57 18.47
N GLU A 242 2.54 -8.33 18.80
CA GLU A 242 1.62 -7.18 18.76
C GLU A 242 1.77 -6.38 17.45
N HIS A 243 2.66 -6.82 16.56
CA HIS A 243 3.05 -6.12 15.33
C HIS A 243 3.45 -4.66 15.60
N ILE A 244 4.29 -4.50 16.62
CA ILE A 244 4.89 -3.22 17.02
C ILE A 244 6.38 -3.22 16.68
N ILE A 245 6.90 -2.04 16.37
CA ILE A 245 8.30 -1.81 15.99
C ILE A 245 9.04 -1.03 17.07
N ALA A 246 10.37 -1.12 17.06
CA ALA A 246 11.28 -0.41 17.94
C ALA A 246 11.10 1.11 17.87
N ASP A 247 11.56 1.83 18.88
CA ASP A 247 11.63 3.29 18.83
C ASP A 247 12.58 3.73 17.70
N PRO A 248 12.23 4.75 16.89
CA PRO A 248 13.16 5.30 15.92
C PRO A 248 14.30 6.03 16.63
N PRO A 249 15.51 6.11 16.04
CA PRO A 249 16.64 6.85 16.62
C PRO A 249 16.25 8.25 17.08
N ASN A 250 16.45 8.56 18.36
CA ASN A 250 16.07 9.86 18.94
C ASN A 250 17.14 10.34 19.92
N ALA A 251 18.07 11.16 19.42
CA ALA A 251 19.21 11.63 20.19
C ALA A 251 18.84 12.55 21.38
N CYS A 252 17.66 13.19 21.35
CA CYS A 252 17.19 13.99 22.50
C CYS A 252 16.81 13.10 23.69
N LYS A 253 16.11 11.99 23.43
CA LYS A 253 15.68 11.06 24.47
C LYS A 253 16.75 10.04 24.83
N ARG A 254 17.54 9.61 23.84
CA ARG A 254 18.54 8.56 23.94
C ARG A 254 19.86 9.03 23.30
N PRO A 255 20.71 9.75 24.05
CA PRO A 255 21.94 10.34 23.52
C PRO A 255 22.90 9.34 22.87
N GLY A 256 22.88 8.07 23.29
CA GLY A 256 23.68 7.00 22.69
C GLY A 256 23.32 6.67 21.24
N GLU A 257 22.15 7.11 20.75
CA GLU A 257 21.69 6.92 19.36
C GLU A 257 22.09 8.08 18.43
N LEU A 258 22.76 9.11 18.95
CA LEU A 258 23.24 10.24 18.14
C LEU A 258 24.09 9.80 16.93
N PRO A 259 25.04 8.84 17.06
CA PRO A 259 25.82 8.38 15.91
C PRO A 259 24.96 7.78 14.78
N GLU A 260 23.95 6.97 15.12
CA GLU A 260 23.05 6.37 14.12
C GLU A 260 22.20 7.45 13.43
N TRP A 261 21.65 8.37 14.22
CA TRP A 261 20.82 9.43 13.66
C TRP A 261 21.63 10.40 12.78
N GLU A 262 22.82 10.84 13.20
CA GLU A 262 23.68 11.71 12.37
C GLU A 262 24.17 11.02 11.10
N ASP A 263 24.47 9.72 11.16
CA ASP A 263 24.89 8.97 9.98
C ASP A 263 23.71 8.75 9.00
N SER A 264 22.48 8.54 9.51
CA SER A 264 21.26 8.54 8.69
C SER A 264 20.97 9.92 8.07
N LEU A 265 21.32 11.01 8.76
CA LEU A 265 21.20 12.37 8.22
C LEU A 265 22.15 12.59 7.03
N LYS A 266 23.42 12.18 7.18
CA LYS A 266 24.39 12.19 6.07
C LYS A 266 23.91 11.35 4.89
N ASP A 267 23.33 10.17 5.17
CA ASP A 267 22.80 9.28 4.15
C ASP A 267 21.67 9.91 3.33
N VAL A 268 20.68 10.52 3.97
CA VAL A 268 19.59 11.22 3.26
C VAL A 268 20.10 12.38 2.43
N ILE A 269 21.01 13.20 2.95
CA ILE A 269 21.58 14.34 2.19
C ILE A 269 22.26 13.81 0.92
N ARG A 270 23.01 12.72 1.06
CA ARG A 270 23.80 12.10 -0.01
C ARG A 270 22.94 11.36 -1.03
N MET A 271 21.96 10.59 -0.58
CA MET A 271 21.21 9.65 -1.40
C MET A 271 19.81 10.16 -1.78
N GLY A 272 19.24 11.07 -0.99
CA GLY A 272 17.87 11.57 -1.14
C GLY A 272 17.75 12.99 -1.69
N GLY A 273 18.85 13.74 -1.79
CA GLY A 273 18.87 15.12 -2.25
C GLY A 273 18.39 15.34 -3.71
N ALA A 274 18.06 16.59 -4.03
CA ALA A 274 17.66 17.01 -5.37
C ALA A 274 18.76 16.75 -6.41
N PRO A 275 18.42 16.48 -7.69
CA PRO A 275 19.39 16.09 -8.72
C PRO A 275 20.51 17.09 -9.00
N ASP A 276 20.26 18.38 -8.75
CA ASP A 276 21.16 19.51 -9.01
C ASP A 276 22.02 19.90 -7.79
N SER A 277 21.80 19.29 -6.63
CA SER A 277 22.61 19.53 -5.44
C SER A 277 23.98 18.85 -5.53
N ASN A 278 25.05 19.60 -5.23
CA ASN A 278 26.42 19.08 -5.14
C ASN A 278 26.58 17.98 -4.07
N ALA A 279 25.72 17.98 -3.05
CA ALA A 279 25.73 16.99 -1.97
C ALA A 279 25.15 15.63 -2.42
N THR A 280 24.29 15.62 -3.43
CA THR A 280 23.65 14.42 -3.96
C THR A 280 24.68 13.56 -4.71
N LYS A 281 24.82 12.30 -4.30
CA LYS A 281 25.67 11.27 -4.93
C LYS A 281 24.88 10.12 -5.55
N ARG A 282 23.56 10.07 -5.30
CA ARG A 282 22.64 9.08 -5.89
C ARG A 282 22.85 8.93 -7.40
N LEU A 283 22.98 7.68 -7.86
CA LEU A 283 23.18 7.36 -9.27
C LEU A 283 21.90 7.53 -10.10
N PRO A 284 22.01 7.73 -11.43
CA PRO A 284 20.85 7.78 -12.31
C PRO A 284 19.97 6.52 -12.25
N ASP A 285 20.57 5.34 -12.11
CA ASP A 285 19.83 4.08 -11.97
C ASP A 285 19.06 4.01 -10.64
N GLN A 286 19.68 4.44 -9.52
CA GLN A 286 19.00 4.58 -8.24
C GLN A 286 17.86 5.60 -8.30
N ARG A 287 17.98 6.67 -9.09
CA ARG A 287 16.86 7.60 -9.36
C ARG A 287 15.74 6.90 -10.14
N ALA A 288 16.06 6.10 -11.15
CA ALA A 288 15.06 5.35 -11.90
C ALA A 288 14.35 4.33 -10.99
N ALA A 289 15.09 3.61 -10.16
CA ALA A 289 14.53 2.72 -9.14
C ALA A 289 13.65 3.47 -8.13
N ALA A 290 14.10 4.63 -7.64
CA ALA A 290 13.34 5.49 -6.74
C ALA A 290 11.97 5.88 -7.31
N THR A 291 11.95 6.32 -8.57
CA THR A 291 10.73 6.70 -9.29
C THR A 291 9.86 5.50 -9.64
N PHE A 292 10.46 4.34 -9.97
CA PHE A 292 9.73 3.12 -10.32
C PHE A 292 8.74 2.69 -9.24
N TRP A 293 9.15 2.78 -7.97
CA TRP A 293 8.37 2.38 -6.80
C TRP A 293 7.46 3.49 -6.23
N ALA A 294 7.31 4.63 -6.91
CA ALA A 294 6.62 5.80 -6.38
C ALA A 294 5.12 5.58 -6.13
N TYR A 295 4.28 5.72 -7.16
CA TYR A 295 2.82 5.54 -7.06
C TYR A 295 2.24 6.34 -5.89
N ASP A 296 2.66 7.60 -5.72
CA ASP A 296 2.39 8.40 -4.53
C ASP A 296 1.00 9.09 -4.57
N GLY A 297 0.00 8.44 -5.19
CA GLY A 297 -1.35 8.99 -5.36
C GLY A 297 -1.51 9.90 -6.57
N SER A 298 -0.62 9.78 -7.55
CA SER A 298 -0.59 10.62 -8.75
C SER A 298 -1.74 10.33 -9.72
N ASN A 299 -2.13 11.35 -10.50
CA ASN A 299 -3.16 11.24 -11.53
C ASN A 299 -2.88 10.06 -12.47
N LEU A 300 -3.88 9.23 -12.72
CA LEU A 300 -3.86 8.07 -13.63
C LEU A 300 -2.90 6.94 -13.23
N ILE A 301 -2.20 7.06 -12.10
CA ILE A 301 -1.27 6.05 -11.57
C ILE A 301 -1.82 5.40 -10.31
N GLY A 302 -2.37 6.17 -9.38
CA GLY A 302 -2.90 5.62 -8.12
C GLY A 302 -1.84 5.47 -7.03
N THR A 303 -2.02 4.46 -6.18
CA THR A 303 -1.27 4.25 -4.91
C THR A 303 -0.34 3.03 -4.94
N PRO A 304 0.59 2.84 -3.98
CA PRO A 304 1.52 1.70 -3.99
C PRO A 304 0.83 0.32 -4.01
N PRO A 305 -0.30 0.08 -3.29
CA PRO A 305 -1.07 -1.16 -3.42
C PRO A 305 -1.49 -1.53 -4.85
N ARG A 306 -1.64 -0.55 -5.75
CA ARG A 306 -1.88 -0.80 -7.18
C ARG A 306 -0.65 -1.37 -7.86
N LEU A 307 0.54 -0.79 -7.64
CA LEU A 307 1.80 -1.31 -8.17
C LEU A 307 2.05 -2.75 -7.70
N TYR A 308 1.88 -3.01 -6.40
CA TYR A 308 2.09 -4.35 -5.86
C TYR A 308 1.11 -5.38 -6.44
N ASN A 309 -0.13 -4.98 -6.74
CA ASN A 309 -1.05 -5.85 -7.49
C ASN A 309 -0.65 -6.01 -8.96
N GLN A 310 -0.10 -5.00 -9.64
CA GLN A 310 0.43 -5.17 -11.00
C GLN A 310 1.59 -6.19 -11.02
N ILE A 311 2.47 -6.16 -10.01
CA ILE A 311 3.51 -7.18 -9.82
C ILE A 311 2.90 -8.55 -9.55
N LEU A 312 1.95 -8.62 -8.62
CA LEU A 312 1.25 -9.86 -8.28
C LEU A 312 0.62 -10.50 -9.51
N ARG A 313 -0.05 -9.71 -10.36
CA ARG A 313 -0.67 -10.17 -11.60
C ARG A 313 0.37 -10.72 -12.58
N CYS A 314 1.47 -9.99 -12.77
CA CYS A 314 2.58 -10.41 -13.61
C CYS A 314 3.11 -11.79 -13.19
N ILE A 315 3.39 -11.97 -11.90
CA ILE A 315 3.92 -13.23 -11.35
C ILE A 315 2.88 -14.34 -11.43
N ALA A 316 1.62 -14.06 -11.09
CA ALA A 316 0.54 -15.03 -11.12
C ALA A 316 0.29 -15.59 -12.53
N ILE A 317 0.40 -14.76 -13.57
CA ILE A 317 0.31 -15.21 -14.97
C ILE A 317 1.55 -16.02 -15.37
N GLN A 318 2.75 -15.58 -15.00
CA GLN A 318 3.99 -16.33 -15.25
C GLN A 318 3.98 -17.71 -14.59
N LYS A 319 3.34 -17.84 -13.42
CA LYS A 319 3.28 -19.06 -12.60
C LYS A 319 1.91 -19.74 -12.62
N MET A 320 1.08 -19.43 -13.62
CA MET A 320 -0.28 -19.94 -13.76
C MET A 320 -0.27 -21.48 -13.93
N PRO A 321 -1.13 -22.23 -13.22
CA PRO A 321 -1.02 -23.69 -13.18
C PRO A 321 -1.58 -24.42 -14.41
N ASP A 322 -2.46 -23.78 -15.18
CA ASP A 322 -3.11 -24.33 -16.37
C ASP A 322 -3.59 -23.15 -17.26
N SER A 323 -4.66 -23.27 -18.05
CA SER A 323 -5.22 -22.18 -18.84
C SER A 323 -5.82 -21.05 -17.99
N PRO A 324 -5.94 -19.81 -18.53
CA PRO A 324 -6.49 -18.66 -17.80
C PRO A 324 -7.92 -18.84 -17.30
N THR A 325 -8.69 -19.75 -17.88
CA THR A 325 -10.10 -19.98 -17.54
C THR A 325 -10.34 -21.26 -16.74
N SER A 326 -9.29 -22.05 -16.46
CA SER A 326 -9.41 -23.28 -15.69
C SER A 326 -9.78 -23.03 -14.23
N GLU A 327 -10.51 -23.95 -13.61
CA GLU A 327 -10.85 -23.85 -12.17
C GLU A 327 -9.60 -23.93 -11.29
N ARG A 328 -8.53 -24.62 -11.73
CA ARG A 328 -7.25 -24.66 -11.00
C ARG A 328 -6.61 -23.28 -10.92
N THR A 329 -6.59 -22.56 -12.05
CA THR A 329 -6.13 -21.16 -12.09
C THR A 329 -7.06 -20.23 -11.30
N ASN A 330 -8.39 -20.41 -11.39
CA ASN A 330 -9.35 -19.61 -10.62
C ASN A 330 -9.13 -19.76 -9.11
N ALA A 331 -8.93 -21.00 -8.63
CA ALA A 331 -8.63 -21.28 -7.23
C ALA A 331 -7.30 -20.67 -6.79
N ASP A 332 -6.23 -20.85 -7.59
CA ASP A 332 -4.91 -20.31 -7.31
C ASP A 332 -4.96 -18.78 -7.16
N PHE A 333 -5.60 -18.08 -8.10
CA PHE A 333 -5.71 -16.63 -8.04
C PHE A 333 -6.65 -16.14 -6.92
N ALA A 334 -7.79 -16.81 -6.70
CA ALA A 334 -8.70 -16.43 -5.61
C ALA A 334 -8.03 -16.52 -4.24
N ARG A 335 -7.18 -17.54 -4.01
CA ARG A 335 -6.43 -17.70 -2.76
C ARG A 335 -5.28 -16.71 -2.65
N LEU A 336 -4.44 -16.64 -3.69
CA LEU A 336 -3.25 -15.79 -3.71
C LEU A 336 -3.60 -14.30 -3.52
N PHE A 337 -4.58 -13.79 -4.27
CA PHE A 337 -4.96 -12.38 -4.18
C PHE A 337 -5.61 -12.03 -2.83
N ALA A 338 -6.37 -12.95 -2.22
CA ALA A 338 -6.94 -12.73 -0.90
C ALA A 338 -5.86 -12.64 0.19
N LEU A 339 -4.89 -13.56 0.16
CA LEU A 339 -3.74 -13.55 1.07
C LEU A 339 -2.93 -12.25 0.96
N VAL A 340 -2.50 -11.88 -0.25
CA VAL A 340 -1.64 -10.71 -0.48
C VAL A 340 -2.36 -9.40 -0.18
N ASN A 341 -3.63 -9.26 -0.56
CA ASN A 341 -4.36 -8.02 -0.29
C ASN A 341 -4.77 -7.90 1.18
N ALA A 342 -5.08 -9.00 1.87
CA ALA A 342 -5.30 -8.97 3.32
C ALA A 342 -4.03 -8.58 4.09
N SER A 343 -2.86 -9.12 3.72
CA SER A 343 -1.58 -8.73 4.35
C SER A 343 -1.24 -7.27 4.13
N MET A 344 -1.46 -6.74 2.91
CA MET A 344 -1.28 -5.31 2.65
C MET A 344 -2.25 -4.44 3.44
N ALA A 345 -3.52 -4.84 3.59
CA ALA A 345 -4.47 -4.05 4.37
C ALA A 345 -4.07 -3.93 5.84
N ASP A 346 -3.63 -5.02 6.48
CA ASP A 346 -3.12 -4.98 7.86
C ASP A 346 -1.77 -4.27 7.96
N ALA A 347 -0.89 -4.38 6.97
CA ALA A 347 0.33 -3.57 6.88
C ALA A 347 0.01 -2.07 6.83
N GLY A 348 -1.03 -1.68 6.08
CA GLY A 348 -1.52 -0.30 6.04
C GLY A 348 -2.04 0.17 7.39
N ILE A 349 -2.78 -0.67 8.13
CA ILE A 349 -3.30 -0.34 9.47
C ILE A 349 -2.17 -0.16 10.48
N LEU A 350 -1.27 -1.14 10.57
CA LEU A 350 -0.26 -1.21 11.62
C LEU A 350 0.91 -0.25 11.37
N SER A 351 1.26 0.00 10.10
CA SER A 351 2.22 1.07 9.78
C SER A 351 1.64 2.46 10.04
N TRP A 352 0.36 2.73 9.73
CA TRP A 352 -0.26 4.01 10.09
C TRP A 352 -0.41 4.19 11.60
N LYS A 353 -0.72 3.12 12.34
CA LYS A 353 -0.72 3.17 13.81
C LYS A 353 0.65 3.62 14.33
N SER A 354 1.71 3.00 13.84
CA SER A 354 3.08 3.34 14.26
C SER A 354 3.48 4.76 13.83
N LYS A 355 3.12 5.18 12.61
CA LYS A 355 3.37 6.56 12.13
C LYS A 355 2.83 7.62 13.07
N TRP A 356 1.57 7.49 13.45
CA TRP A 356 0.90 8.48 14.30
C TRP A 356 1.16 8.28 15.80
N PHE A 357 1.66 7.11 16.21
CA PHE A 357 2.20 6.90 17.55
C PHE A 357 3.53 7.63 17.74
N TYR A 358 4.46 7.51 16.78
CA TYR A 358 5.79 8.13 16.89
C TYR A 358 5.84 9.58 16.44
N GLU A 359 4.97 9.96 15.49
CA GLU A 359 4.94 11.29 14.87
C GLU A 359 6.34 11.76 14.45
N TYR A 360 7.13 10.87 13.84
CA TYR A 360 8.53 11.16 13.50
C TYR A 360 8.62 12.03 12.24
N TRP A 361 9.45 13.07 12.26
CA TRP A 361 9.59 14.03 11.16
C TRP A 361 10.08 13.42 9.84
N ARG A 362 9.73 14.08 8.73
CA ARG A 362 10.25 13.74 7.40
C ARG A 362 11.69 14.21 7.24
N PRO A 363 12.48 13.59 6.36
CA PRO A 363 13.87 13.99 6.18
C PRO A 363 14.07 15.42 5.70
N GLU A 364 13.15 15.98 4.90
CA GLU A 364 13.24 17.41 4.53
C GLU A 364 13.16 18.34 5.75
N THR A 365 12.19 18.15 6.63
CA THR A 365 12.08 18.89 7.89
C THR A 365 13.30 18.60 8.78
N GLY A 366 13.66 17.34 8.95
CA GLY A 366 14.78 16.95 9.83
C GLY A 366 16.15 17.43 9.36
N VAL A 367 16.41 17.53 8.06
CA VAL A 367 17.65 18.13 7.55
C VAL A 367 17.65 19.65 7.73
N ARG A 368 16.49 20.31 7.54
CA ARG A 368 16.39 21.77 7.62
C ARG A 368 16.40 22.32 9.04
N GLU A 369 15.78 21.60 9.96
CA GLU A 369 15.41 22.12 11.29
C GLU A 369 16.15 21.43 12.44
N THR A 370 17.06 20.49 12.15
CA THR A 370 17.86 19.88 13.21
C THR A 370 18.86 20.86 13.83
N GLU A 371 19.17 20.64 15.11
CA GLU A 371 20.22 21.35 15.83
C GLU A 371 21.64 20.83 15.51
N SER A 372 21.76 19.76 14.72
CA SER A 372 23.06 19.26 14.28
C SER A 372 23.80 20.26 13.40
N LYS A 373 25.13 20.27 13.47
CA LYS A 373 26.00 21.06 12.57
C LYS A 373 25.87 20.67 11.10
N LEU A 374 25.21 19.54 10.81
CA LEU A 374 24.92 19.05 9.47
C LEU A 374 23.61 19.61 8.90
N ALA A 375 22.90 20.48 9.63
CA ALA A 375 21.68 21.09 9.14
C ALA A 375 21.91 21.85 7.82
N ASP A 376 20.97 21.69 6.90
CA ASP A 376 20.89 22.46 5.66
C ASP A 376 19.49 23.06 5.55
N PRO A 377 19.29 24.32 5.96
CA PRO A 377 17.99 25.01 5.93
C PRO A 377 17.36 25.11 4.53
N PHE A 378 18.14 24.88 3.48
CA PHE A 378 17.71 24.96 2.08
C PHE A 378 17.65 23.59 1.41
N PHE A 379 17.85 22.50 2.16
CA PHE A 379 17.84 21.15 1.62
C PHE A 379 16.55 20.89 0.83
N LEU A 380 16.71 20.36 -0.38
CA LEU A 380 15.64 19.84 -1.20
C LEU A 380 15.91 18.37 -1.46
N SER A 381 14.91 17.52 -1.21
CA SER A 381 14.95 16.12 -1.63
C SER A 381 14.62 15.99 -3.12
N LEU A 382 14.88 14.82 -3.71
CA LEU A 382 14.23 14.43 -4.97
C LEU A 382 12.70 14.48 -4.85
N GLY A 383 12.16 14.00 -3.72
CA GLY A 383 10.75 14.07 -3.33
C GLY A 383 9.87 13.02 -4.02
N ALA A 384 8.65 12.82 -3.50
CA ALA A 384 7.65 12.00 -4.15
C ALA A 384 7.22 12.67 -5.47
N PRO A 385 7.23 11.96 -6.62
CA PRO A 385 6.88 12.55 -7.91
C PRO A 385 5.38 12.85 -8.00
N ASP A 386 5.03 14.08 -8.41
CA ASP A 386 3.65 14.51 -8.64
C ASP A 386 3.24 14.26 -10.12
N THR A 387 3.27 12.99 -10.51
CA THR A 387 3.17 12.56 -11.91
C THR A 387 1.84 12.91 -12.55
N ASN A 388 1.88 13.23 -13.86
CA ASN A 388 0.72 13.69 -14.63
C ASN A 388 0.08 14.92 -13.99
N SER A 389 0.90 15.79 -13.40
CA SER A 389 0.54 17.12 -12.91
C SER A 389 1.63 18.12 -13.34
N ASN A 390 1.37 19.41 -13.18
CA ASN A 390 2.37 20.47 -13.29
C ASN A 390 2.94 20.93 -11.94
N GLY A 391 2.69 20.15 -10.88
CA GLY A 391 3.31 20.34 -9.58
C GLY A 391 4.75 19.83 -9.56
N GLY A 392 5.57 20.39 -8.67
CA GLY A 392 6.88 19.81 -8.35
C GLY A 392 6.75 18.54 -7.51
N SER A 393 7.86 17.90 -7.12
CA SER A 393 7.79 16.81 -6.15
C SER A 393 7.27 17.29 -4.78
N PHE A 394 6.84 16.35 -3.94
CA PHE A 394 6.24 16.67 -2.64
C PHE A 394 6.67 15.72 -1.53
N LYS A 395 6.21 16.00 -0.29
CA LYS A 395 6.29 15.07 0.83
C LYS A 395 4.89 14.56 1.18
N PRO A 396 4.70 13.24 1.29
CA PRO A 396 3.39 12.73 1.67
C PRO A 396 2.98 13.24 3.07
N PRO A 397 1.71 13.65 3.27
CA PRO A 397 1.24 14.41 4.44
C PRO A 397 0.99 13.52 5.68
N PHE A 398 2.02 12.79 6.10
CA PHE A 398 1.99 11.89 7.25
C PHE A 398 3.42 11.62 7.77
N PRO A 399 3.58 11.22 9.05
CA PRO A 399 4.88 10.94 9.67
C PRO A 399 5.73 9.93 8.92
N ALA A 400 7.04 9.99 9.16
CA ALA A 400 8.03 9.18 8.46
C ALA A 400 8.06 7.73 8.94
N TYR A 401 8.21 7.49 10.24
CA TYR A 401 8.54 6.17 10.79
C TYR A 401 7.31 5.33 11.17
N PRO A 402 7.12 4.11 10.63
CA PRO A 402 7.92 3.45 9.60
C PRO A 402 7.47 3.85 8.19
N SER A 403 8.26 3.52 7.16
CA SER A 403 7.90 3.70 5.75
C SER A 403 6.70 2.81 5.39
N GLY A 404 5.66 3.43 4.80
CA GLY A 404 4.47 2.71 4.34
C GLY A 404 4.81 1.75 3.20
N HIS A 405 5.57 2.23 2.20
CA HIS A 405 6.08 1.38 1.11
C HIS A 405 6.85 0.17 1.64
N ALA A 406 7.72 0.36 2.62
CA ALA A 406 8.47 -0.74 3.22
C ALA A 406 7.56 -1.78 3.87
N ALA A 407 6.54 -1.35 4.62
CA ALA A 407 5.56 -2.25 5.23
C ALA A 407 4.67 -2.97 4.22
N PHE A 408 4.12 -2.26 3.22
CA PHE A 408 3.32 -2.88 2.17
C PHE A 408 4.15 -3.84 1.32
N GLY A 409 5.37 -3.47 0.93
CA GLY A 409 6.28 -4.33 0.18
C GLY A 409 6.69 -5.57 0.98
N GLY A 410 7.07 -5.40 2.25
CA GLY A 410 7.35 -6.52 3.16
C GLY A 410 6.17 -7.49 3.21
N ALA A 411 4.95 -6.97 3.42
CA ALA A 411 3.75 -7.80 3.52
C ALA A 411 3.35 -8.47 2.20
N ALA A 412 3.43 -7.76 1.08
CA ALA A 412 3.03 -8.29 -0.23
C ALA A 412 4.02 -9.34 -0.73
N PHE A 413 5.32 -9.02 -0.70
CA PHE A 413 6.37 -9.89 -1.22
C PHE A 413 6.62 -11.08 -0.32
N GLN A 414 6.55 -10.94 1.02
CA GLN A 414 6.65 -12.09 1.91
C GLN A 414 5.44 -13.02 1.74
N MET A 415 4.23 -12.49 1.58
CA MET A 415 3.06 -13.33 1.36
C MET A 415 3.15 -14.11 0.04
N MET A 416 3.61 -13.47 -1.04
CA MET A 416 3.87 -14.16 -2.31
C MET A 416 4.97 -15.24 -2.18
N ARG A 417 6.06 -14.94 -1.45
CA ARG A 417 7.15 -15.90 -1.16
C ARG A 417 6.61 -17.13 -0.44
N LEU A 418 5.90 -16.94 0.67
CA LEU A 418 5.33 -18.04 1.46
C LEU A 418 4.32 -18.86 0.64
N TYR A 419 3.47 -18.20 -0.14
CA TYR A 419 2.49 -18.87 -1.00
C TYR A 419 3.16 -19.77 -2.04
N TYR A 420 4.09 -19.23 -2.85
CA TYR A 420 4.76 -20.02 -3.88
C TYR A 420 5.73 -21.04 -3.29
N LYS A 421 6.34 -20.75 -2.12
CA LYS A 421 7.12 -21.73 -1.36
C LYS A 421 6.29 -22.97 -1.04
N GLN A 422 5.11 -22.78 -0.46
CA GLN A 422 4.21 -23.89 -0.12
C GLN A 422 3.64 -24.57 -1.36
N ARG A 423 3.17 -23.80 -2.35
CA ARG A 423 2.50 -24.33 -3.55
C ARG A 423 3.44 -25.09 -4.48
N ASP A 424 4.63 -24.52 -4.75
CA ASP A 424 5.61 -25.07 -5.70
C ASP A 424 6.71 -25.89 -5.00
N CYS A 425 6.61 -26.11 -3.67
CA CYS A 425 7.61 -26.80 -2.85
C CYS A 425 9.03 -26.21 -3.00
N LEU A 426 9.13 -24.87 -3.02
CA LEU A 426 10.42 -24.19 -3.18
C LEU A 426 11.26 -24.28 -1.90
N MET A 427 12.58 -24.32 -2.07
CA MET A 427 13.53 -24.50 -0.97
C MET A 427 14.29 -23.18 -0.71
N PHE A 428 13.81 -22.40 0.25
CA PHE A 428 14.49 -21.25 0.84
C PHE A 428 13.93 -20.99 2.24
N ASP A 429 14.70 -20.41 3.16
CA ASP A 429 14.21 -20.04 4.49
C ASP A 429 13.29 -18.82 4.44
N ASP A 430 12.36 -18.71 5.40
CA ASP A 430 11.35 -17.64 5.37
C ASP A 430 11.99 -16.23 5.41
N ASN A 431 13.14 -16.11 6.08
CA ASN A 431 13.97 -14.90 6.16
C ASN A 431 15.24 -14.98 5.28
N ALA A 432 15.18 -15.68 4.13
CA ALA A 432 16.28 -15.76 3.17
C ALA A 432 15.81 -15.51 1.73
N PRO A 433 16.68 -15.05 0.81
CA PRO A 433 16.31 -14.78 -0.57
C PRO A 433 15.61 -15.95 -1.28
N ASP A 434 14.55 -15.66 -2.01
CA ASP A 434 13.89 -16.60 -2.92
C ASP A 434 14.49 -16.52 -4.34
N THR A 435 13.93 -17.27 -5.29
CA THR A 435 14.32 -17.25 -6.71
C THR A 435 13.15 -16.93 -7.65
N ILE A 436 12.11 -16.27 -7.13
CA ILE A 436 10.91 -15.92 -7.89
C ILE A 436 11.18 -14.65 -8.69
N ALA A 437 11.79 -14.83 -9.85
CA ALA A 437 12.15 -13.76 -10.76
C ALA A 437 10.96 -13.26 -11.60
N PHE A 438 10.94 -11.96 -11.89
CA PHE A 438 9.96 -11.32 -12.77
C PHE A 438 10.54 -10.09 -13.46
N GLN A 439 9.87 -9.64 -14.53
CA GLN A 439 10.17 -8.37 -15.20
C GLN A 439 8.87 -7.56 -15.33
N MET A 440 8.95 -6.26 -15.09
CA MET A 440 7.81 -5.37 -15.32
C MET A 440 8.23 -3.96 -15.70
N THR A 441 7.27 -3.18 -16.20
CA THR A 441 7.42 -1.74 -16.43
C THR A 441 6.46 -0.99 -15.52
N SER A 442 7.00 -0.09 -14.69
CA SER A 442 6.21 0.79 -13.81
C SER A 442 5.49 1.87 -14.61
N ASP A 443 4.26 2.22 -14.21
CA ASP A 443 3.51 3.32 -14.83
C ASP A 443 4.19 4.69 -14.61
N GLU A 444 5.10 4.81 -13.66
CA GLU A 444 5.92 6.01 -13.45
C GLU A 444 7.01 6.18 -14.51
N LEU A 445 7.37 5.09 -15.21
CA LEU A 445 8.47 5.00 -16.17
C LEU A 445 8.08 4.12 -17.37
N ASN A 446 6.95 4.44 -18.03
CA ASN A 446 6.38 3.65 -19.12
C ASN A 446 6.44 4.30 -20.52
N GLY A 447 7.03 5.49 -20.66
CA GLY A 447 7.05 6.22 -21.93
C GLY A 447 5.73 6.92 -22.29
N ILE A 448 4.74 6.90 -21.40
CA ILE A 448 3.40 7.49 -21.59
C ILE A 448 3.18 8.63 -20.60
N THR A 449 3.37 8.33 -19.31
CA THR A 449 3.21 9.30 -18.22
C THR A 449 4.28 10.38 -18.29
N ARG A 450 3.98 11.53 -17.68
CA ARG A 450 4.76 12.75 -17.89
C ARG A 450 4.63 13.74 -16.75
N ASP A 451 5.59 14.64 -16.65
CA ASP A 451 5.52 15.85 -15.85
C ASP A 451 4.91 16.96 -16.74
N LEU A 452 3.68 17.41 -16.45
CA LEU A 452 2.94 18.33 -17.32
C LEU A 452 3.45 19.77 -17.20
N HIS A 453 3.29 20.57 -18.25
CA HIS A 453 3.56 22.02 -18.20
C HIS A 453 2.34 22.84 -17.78
N GLN A 454 1.18 22.19 -17.67
CA GLN A 454 -0.12 22.77 -17.35
C GLN A 454 -0.90 21.85 -16.41
N PRO A 455 -1.94 22.33 -15.71
CA PRO A 455 -2.80 21.48 -14.91
C PRO A 455 -3.35 20.31 -15.71
N TYR A 456 -3.49 19.17 -15.05
CA TYR A 456 -4.07 17.97 -15.65
C TYR A 456 -5.50 18.22 -16.12
N ASP A 457 -5.78 17.85 -17.37
CA ASP A 457 -7.12 17.88 -17.96
C ASP A 457 -7.70 16.45 -18.01
N PRO A 458 -8.70 16.10 -17.18
CA PRO A 458 -9.27 14.75 -17.17
C PRO A 458 -10.03 14.39 -18.45
N LEU A 459 -10.33 15.36 -19.32
CA LEU A 459 -11.11 15.17 -20.54
C LEU A 459 -10.24 14.83 -21.76
N LYS A 460 -8.92 14.83 -21.60
CA LYS A 460 -7.98 14.57 -22.69
C LYS A 460 -7.06 13.39 -22.35
N PRO A 461 -6.77 12.51 -23.32
CA PRO A 461 -5.72 11.51 -23.16
C PRO A 461 -4.41 12.16 -22.71
N ILE A 462 -3.70 11.52 -21.78
CA ILE A 462 -2.43 12.08 -21.25
C ILE A 462 -1.42 12.35 -22.36
N GLN A 463 -1.43 11.55 -23.42
CA GLN A 463 -0.56 11.69 -24.59
C GLN A 463 -0.75 13.01 -25.34
N GLN A 464 -1.95 13.59 -25.28
CA GLN A 464 -2.31 14.86 -25.93
C GLN A 464 -2.03 16.08 -25.05
N GLN A 465 -1.56 15.89 -23.82
CA GLN A 465 -1.24 16.96 -22.87
C GLN A 465 0.27 17.21 -22.87
N GLN A 466 0.69 18.48 -22.99
CA GLN A 466 2.10 18.86 -23.06
C GLN A 466 2.83 18.59 -21.73
N GLY A 467 4.05 18.06 -21.81
CA GLY A 467 4.86 17.73 -20.65
C GLY A 467 6.12 16.95 -21.02
N ILE A 468 7.00 16.75 -20.04
CA ILE A 468 8.21 15.94 -20.18
C ILE A 468 7.83 14.47 -19.99
N VAL A 469 7.92 13.69 -21.07
CA VAL A 469 7.60 12.26 -21.04
C VAL A 469 8.62 11.50 -20.20
N ARG A 470 8.13 10.68 -19.28
CA ARG A 470 8.95 9.80 -18.43
C ARG A 470 9.54 8.69 -19.28
N THR A 471 10.85 8.45 -19.14
CA THR A 471 11.52 7.40 -19.91
C THR A 471 10.90 6.03 -19.64
N CYS A 472 10.66 5.24 -20.68
CA CYS A 472 10.28 3.83 -20.53
C CYS A 472 11.47 3.03 -19.99
N ARG A 473 11.34 2.46 -18.79
CA ARG A 473 12.40 1.67 -18.13
C ARG A 473 11.82 0.41 -17.52
N PRO A 474 11.75 -0.69 -18.30
CA PRO A 474 11.48 -2.01 -17.75
C PRO A 474 12.54 -2.40 -16.73
N ARG A 475 12.13 -3.16 -15.71
CA ARG A 475 12.99 -3.64 -14.64
C ARG A 475 12.85 -5.13 -14.44
N THR A 476 13.98 -5.80 -14.27
CA THR A 476 14.06 -7.23 -13.98
C THR A 476 14.52 -7.42 -12.54
N PHE A 477 13.87 -8.33 -11.83
CA PHE A 477 14.25 -8.75 -10.49
C PHE A 477 14.51 -10.26 -10.51
N GLY A 478 15.60 -10.69 -9.89
CA GLY A 478 15.95 -12.09 -9.71
C GLY A 478 15.15 -12.79 -8.61
N SER A 479 14.54 -12.02 -7.71
CA SER A 479 13.73 -12.54 -6.60
C SER A 479 12.70 -11.52 -6.10
N LEU A 480 11.71 -12.01 -5.36
CA LEU A 480 10.80 -11.15 -4.59
C LEU A 480 11.51 -10.48 -3.40
N TRP A 481 12.58 -11.09 -2.89
CA TRP A 481 13.46 -10.48 -1.88
C TRP A 481 14.16 -9.22 -2.39
N GLU A 482 14.68 -9.26 -3.61
CA GLU A 482 15.28 -8.10 -4.28
C GLU A 482 14.26 -6.99 -4.51
N ALA A 483 13.06 -7.34 -4.97
CA ALA A 483 11.98 -6.39 -5.15
C ALA A 483 11.55 -5.74 -3.82
N MET A 484 11.49 -6.51 -2.73
CA MET A 484 11.18 -6.04 -1.38
C MET A 484 12.22 -5.04 -0.87
N TYR A 485 13.51 -5.40 -0.99
CA TYR A 485 14.62 -4.53 -0.62
C TYR A 485 14.59 -3.22 -1.43
N GLU A 486 14.48 -3.31 -2.75
CA GLU A 486 14.57 -2.13 -3.59
C GLU A 486 13.38 -1.19 -3.38
N ASN A 487 12.18 -1.74 -3.26
CA ASN A 487 10.99 -0.98 -2.88
C ASN A 487 11.22 -0.19 -1.58
N ALA A 488 11.87 -0.77 -0.59
CA ALA A 488 12.10 -0.12 0.70
C ALA A 488 13.17 0.99 0.62
N VAL A 489 14.32 0.71 -0.02
CA VAL A 489 15.40 1.70 -0.16
C VAL A 489 15.09 2.80 -1.17
N SER A 490 14.16 2.55 -2.12
CA SER A 490 13.67 3.55 -3.09
C SER A 490 13.25 4.86 -2.40
N ARG A 491 12.74 4.77 -1.17
CA ARG A 491 12.22 5.92 -0.42
C ARG A 491 13.33 6.77 0.20
N VAL A 492 14.47 6.15 0.52
CA VAL A 492 15.71 6.85 0.90
C VAL A 492 16.25 7.57 -0.33
N TRP A 493 16.24 6.91 -1.49
CA TRP A 493 16.66 7.52 -2.76
C TRP A 493 15.76 8.67 -3.23
N LEU A 494 14.46 8.66 -2.90
CA LEU A 494 13.59 9.83 -3.06
C LEU A 494 13.80 10.91 -1.99
N GLY A 495 14.51 10.62 -0.90
CA GLY A 495 14.69 11.55 0.23
C GLY A 495 13.40 11.85 1.00
N VAL A 496 12.45 10.92 0.99
CA VAL A 496 11.16 11.05 1.70
C VAL A 496 11.09 10.21 2.97
N HIS A 497 12.06 9.31 3.17
CA HIS A 497 12.20 8.45 4.34
C HIS A 497 13.66 8.36 4.79
N TRP A 498 13.86 8.19 6.10
CA TRP A 498 15.14 7.80 6.68
C TRP A 498 15.40 6.32 6.41
N ARG A 499 16.65 5.87 6.51
CA ARG A 499 16.95 4.43 6.30
C ARG A 499 16.25 3.53 7.32
N PHE A 500 16.20 3.96 8.58
CA PHE A 500 15.53 3.23 9.66
C PHE A 500 14.01 3.18 9.51
N ASP A 501 13.40 4.05 8.69
CA ASP A 501 11.98 3.91 8.35
C ASP A 501 11.70 2.61 7.58
N SER A 502 12.70 2.08 6.88
CA SER A 502 12.58 0.87 6.06
C SER A 502 13.06 -0.38 6.78
N PHE A 503 14.23 -0.35 7.41
CA PHE A 503 14.91 -1.50 8.02
C PHE A 503 16.00 -1.02 8.99
N ALA A 504 16.55 -1.89 9.83
CA ALA A 504 17.79 -1.56 10.54
C ALA A 504 18.94 -1.35 9.54
N ALA A 505 19.78 -0.34 9.76
CA ALA A 505 20.89 -0.06 8.85
C ALA A 505 21.92 -1.20 8.82
N GLN A 506 22.09 -1.93 9.93
CA GLN A 506 22.97 -3.09 10.08
C GLN A 506 22.61 -4.23 9.11
N ASP A 507 21.32 -4.36 8.77
CA ASP A 507 20.83 -5.47 7.94
C ASP A 507 21.13 -5.27 6.45
N VAL A 508 21.45 -4.04 6.03
CA VAL A 508 21.50 -3.67 4.61
C VAL A 508 22.72 -2.84 4.18
N LEU A 509 23.42 -2.20 5.11
CA LEU A 509 24.53 -1.30 4.81
C LEU A 509 25.86 -1.94 5.17
N VAL A 510 26.88 -1.72 4.34
CA VAL A 510 28.22 -2.25 4.63
C VAL A 510 28.81 -1.46 5.81
N PRO A 511 29.25 -2.12 6.91
CA PRO A 511 29.84 -1.42 8.04
C PRO A 511 31.15 -0.72 7.65
N SER A 512 31.40 0.44 8.26
CA SER A 512 32.64 1.19 8.06
C SER A 512 33.81 0.54 8.79
N THR A 513 35.01 0.64 8.21
CA THR A 513 36.26 0.27 8.89
C THR A 513 36.79 1.38 9.81
N ASN A 514 36.13 2.55 9.83
CA ASN A 514 36.43 3.68 10.72
C ASN A 514 35.11 4.23 11.30
N SER A 515 34.53 3.48 12.25
CA SER A 515 33.24 3.76 12.86
C SER A 515 33.20 5.04 13.69
N GLU A 516 34.36 5.58 14.09
CA GLU A 516 34.45 6.88 14.77
C GLU A 516 34.09 8.06 13.84
N LYS A 517 34.18 7.87 12.52
CA LYS A 517 33.92 8.93 11.52
C LYS A 517 32.57 8.76 10.81
N GLU A 518 32.27 7.54 10.39
CA GLU A 518 31.01 7.14 9.73
C GLU A 518 30.70 5.71 10.14
N LEU A 519 29.45 5.41 10.49
CA LEU A 519 29.07 4.07 10.93
C LEU A 519 29.04 3.08 9.77
N TYR A 520 28.62 3.56 8.59
CA TYR A 520 28.48 2.76 7.38
C TYR A 520 29.34 3.31 6.26
N LYS A 521 29.82 2.40 5.41
CA LYS A 521 30.76 2.68 4.35
C LYS A 521 30.09 3.43 3.19
N THR A 522 30.82 4.37 2.60
CA THR A 522 30.52 4.92 1.27
C THR A 522 31.42 4.31 0.20
N ASN A 523 30.89 4.17 -1.02
CA ASN A 523 31.64 3.78 -2.20
C ASN A 523 32.59 4.90 -2.66
N LYS A 524 33.50 4.57 -3.59
CA LYS A 524 34.47 5.52 -4.14
C LYS A 524 33.84 6.72 -4.85
N ASP A 525 32.65 6.53 -5.43
CA ASP A 525 31.85 7.58 -6.06
C ASP A 525 31.05 8.42 -5.03
N GLY A 526 31.19 8.11 -3.75
CA GLY A 526 30.47 8.76 -2.66
C GLY A 526 29.04 8.26 -2.49
N THR A 527 28.59 7.21 -3.16
CA THR A 527 27.28 6.61 -2.85
C THR A 527 27.34 5.80 -1.56
N THR A 528 26.20 5.57 -0.91
CA THR A 528 26.11 4.64 0.22
C THR A 528 26.37 3.21 -0.25
N ALA A 529 27.20 2.46 0.49
CA ALA A 529 27.51 1.07 0.17
C ALA A 529 26.48 0.13 0.82
N TYR A 530 25.76 -0.60 -0.03
CA TYR A 530 24.77 -1.60 0.39
C TYR A 530 25.37 -3.01 0.35
N ILE A 531 24.95 -3.85 1.29
CA ILE A 531 25.26 -5.28 1.29
C ILE A 531 24.58 -5.94 0.08
N PRO A 532 25.20 -6.95 -0.56
CA PRO A 532 24.54 -7.75 -1.58
C PRO A 532 23.18 -8.29 -1.12
N VAL A 533 22.17 -8.24 -1.98
CA VAL A 533 20.78 -8.62 -1.64
C VAL A 533 20.67 -10.07 -1.14
N ASP A 534 21.55 -10.95 -1.64
CA ASP A 534 21.60 -12.35 -1.23
C ASP A 534 22.12 -12.58 0.20
N GLN A 535 22.64 -11.54 0.85
CA GLN A 535 23.15 -11.55 2.22
C GLN A 535 22.28 -10.73 3.18
N ILE A 536 21.22 -10.07 2.71
CA ILE A 536 20.33 -9.27 3.55
C ILE A 536 19.42 -10.19 4.36
N CYS A 537 19.46 -10.03 5.68
CA CYS A 537 18.56 -10.66 6.66
C CYS A 537 17.98 -9.58 7.57
N TYR A 538 16.64 -9.47 7.66
CA TYR A 538 15.99 -8.43 8.48
C TYR A 538 15.81 -8.88 9.93
N GLU A 539 16.92 -9.03 10.66
CA GLU A 539 16.95 -9.64 11.99
C GLU A 539 17.33 -8.68 13.13
N THR A 540 17.90 -7.52 12.82
CA THR A 540 18.29 -6.56 13.86
C THR A 540 17.05 -6.00 14.55
N LEU A 541 17.02 -6.15 15.88
CA LEU A 541 15.96 -5.64 16.73
C LEU A 541 16.44 -4.40 17.51
N GLY A 542 15.50 -3.56 17.93
CA GLY A 542 15.73 -2.37 18.75
C GLY A 542 14.79 -2.28 19.95
N PRO A 543 15.10 -1.43 20.93
CA PRO A 543 14.31 -1.28 22.15
C PRO A 543 13.05 -0.42 21.93
N ARG A 544 12.13 -0.46 22.90
CA ARG A 544 11.03 0.51 23.06
C ARG A 544 10.97 1.03 24.50
N GLU A 545 10.79 2.34 24.65
CA GLU A 545 10.68 3.00 25.96
C GLU A 545 9.48 2.50 26.78
N ASP A 546 8.35 2.19 26.11
CA ASP A 546 7.13 1.71 26.76
C ASP A 546 7.07 0.18 26.96
N ARG A 547 8.13 -0.55 26.59
CA ARG A 547 8.28 -2.01 26.75
C ARG A 547 9.73 -2.35 27.15
N PRO A 548 10.17 -1.95 28.35
CA PRO A 548 11.56 -2.15 28.77
C PRO A 548 11.91 -3.63 28.90
N GLY A 549 13.04 -4.04 28.32
CA GLY A 549 13.55 -5.42 28.36
C GLY A 549 13.17 -6.26 27.14
N ASP A 550 12.22 -5.81 26.33
CA ASP A 550 11.83 -6.44 25.08
C ASP A 550 12.54 -5.80 23.88
N SER A 551 12.67 -6.56 22.79
CA SER A 551 13.28 -6.11 21.53
C SER A 551 12.30 -6.30 20.37
N PHE A 552 12.26 -5.32 19.48
CA PHE A 552 11.26 -5.22 18.42
C PHE A 552 11.92 -4.96 17.06
N PRO A 553 11.26 -5.33 15.94
CA PRO A 553 11.80 -5.05 14.61
C PRO A 553 11.98 -3.55 14.36
N VAL A 554 12.95 -3.20 13.52
CA VAL A 554 13.22 -1.80 13.13
C VAL A 554 12.69 -1.56 11.72
N GLY A 555 11.82 -0.57 11.55
CA GLY A 555 11.35 -0.13 10.24
C GLY A 555 10.22 -0.97 9.63
N GLY A 556 9.81 -0.59 8.43
CA GLY A 556 8.62 -1.12 7.77
C GLY A 556 8.77 -2.52 7.17
N VAL A 557 9.94 -2.89 6.63
CA VAL A 557 10.13 -4.19 5.96
C VAL A 557 9.87 -5.36 6.93
N PRO A 558 10.57 -5.47 8.07
CA PRO A 558 10.32 -6.58 8.98
C PRO A 558 8.93 -6.52 9.63
N LEU A 559 8.33 -5.33 9.83
CA LEU A 559 6.91 -5.22 10.21
C LEU A 559 5.99 -5.89 9.18
N GLY A 560 6.20 -5.60 7.89
CA GLY A 560 5.43 -6.21 6.80
C GLY A 560 5.61 -7.72 6.73
N ILE A 561 6.86 -8.21 6.88
CA ILE A 561 7.19 -9.64 6.91
C ILE A 561 6.41 -10.35 8.03
N GLN A 562 6.46 -9.82 9.26
CA GLN A 562 5.76 -10.41 10.41
C GLN A 562 4.24 -10.46 10.23
N ILE A 563 3.65 -9.40 9.65
CA ILE A 563 2.22 -9.37 9.35
C ILE A 563 1.85 -10.46 8.34
N ALA A 564 2.64 -10.63 7.28
CA ALA A 564 2.40 -11.67 6.28
C ALA A 564 2.53 -13.07 6.89
N GLU A 565 3.55 -13.31 7.70
CA GLU A 565 3.76 -14.59 8.37
C GLU A 565 2.62 -14.96 9.33
N ASP A 566 2.16 -14.01 10.16
CA ASP A 566 1.00 -14.21 11.03
C ASP A 566 -0.21 -14.68 10.23
N ILE A 567 -0.59 -13.90 9.22
CA ILE A 567 -1.79 -14.17 8.40
C ILE A 567 -1.66 -15.51 7.67
N PHE A 568 -0.47 -15.81 7.12
CA PHE A 568 -0.23 -17.03 6.37
C PHE A 568 -0.31 -18.28 7.26
N TYR A 569 0.44 -18.31 8.36
CA TYR A 569 0.46 -19.49 9.26
C TYR A 569 -0.84 -19.67 10.03
N SER A 570 -1.62 -18.60 10.21
CA SER A 570 -2.95 -18.66 10.81
C SER A 570 -4.05 -19.11 9.84
N GLY A 571 -3.75 -19.16 8.54
CA GLY A 571 -4.62 -19.69 7.49
C GLY A 571 -5.62 -18.69 6.89
N LEU A 572 -5.38 -17.38 7.00
CA LEU A 572 -6.29 -16.30 6.57
C LEU A 572 -7.67 -16.37 7.27
N LYS A 573 -7.73 -15.89 8.51
CA LYS A 573 -8.94 -15.85 9.34
C LYS A 573 -9.21 -14.42 9.80
N PRO A 574 -10.45 -14.05 10.15
CA PRO A 574 -10.74 -12.74 10.70
C PRO A 574 -9.96 -12.50 11.99
N THR A 575 -9.43 -11.29 12.19
CA THR A 575 -8.78 -10.94 13.46
C THR A 575 -9.77 -11.14 14.62
N PRO A 576 -9.38 -11.84 15.71
CA PRO A 576 -10.27 -12.13 16.83
C PRO A 576 -10.86 -10.86 17.44
N ASN A 577 -12.12 -10.90 17.88
CA ASN A 577 -12.80 -9.75 18.49
C ASN A 577 -12.04 -9.17 19.70
N THR A 578 -11.32 -10.01 20.45
CA THR A 578 -10.49 -9.60 21.59
C THR A 578 -9.24 -8.80 21.20
N GLU A 579 -8.81 -8.91 19.95
CA GLU A 579 -7.63 -8.24 19.39
C GLU A 579 -8.01 -7.05 18.48
N GLN A 580 -9.30 -6.77 18.33
CA GLN A 580 -9.78 -5.57 17.64
C GLN A 580 -9.65 -4.34 18.54
N PRO A 581 -9.45 -3.13 17.99
CA PRO A 581 -9.45 -1.91 18.78
C PRO A 581 -10.72 -1.75 19.60
N THR A 582 -10.56 -1.37 20.86
CA THR A 582 -11.67 -0.97 21.74
C THR A 582 -11.75 0.55 21.73
N VAL A 583 -12.83 1.10 21.17
CA VAL A 583 -13.10 2.54 21.31
C VAL A 583 -13.68 2.74 22.70
N ALA A 584 -13.16 3.68 23.48
CA ALA A 584 -13.59 3.96 24.84
C ALA A 584 -15.14 4.09 24.92
N GLY A 585 -15.80 3.04 25.40
CA GLY A 585 -17.25 3.01 25.62
C GLY A 585 -18.13 2.61 24.44
N ARG A 586 -17.60 2.23 23.27
CA ARG A 586 -18.38 1.63 22.16
C ARG A 586 -17.59 0.52 21.49
N SER A 587 -18.15 -0.69 21.45
CA SER A 587 -17.60 -1.75 20.62
C SER A 587 -17.63 -1.31 19.16
N ALA A 588 -16.51 -1.44 18.45
CA ALA A 588 -16.43 -1.18 17.01
C ALA A 588 -17.49 -2.05 16.30
N GLY A 589 -18.61 -1.44 15.92
CA GLY A 589 -19.78 -2.15 15.41
C GLY A 589 -21.13 -1.52 15.76
N GLU A 590 -21.18 -0.40 16.47
CA GLU A 590 -22.44 0.32 16.74
C GLU A 590 -22.73 1.47 15.78
N ASP A 591 -21.77 1.86 14.93
CA ASP A 591 -21.98 2.83 13.86
C ASP A 591 -22.06 2.08 12.51
N TYR A 592 -23.23 1.51 12.19
CA TYR A 592 -23.50 0.87 10.89
C TYR A 592 -24.61 1.57 10.10
#